data_AF-A0A7V0X845-F1
#
_entry.id   AF-A0A7V0X845-F1
#
_cell.length_a   1.000
_cell.length_b   1.000
_cell.length_c   1.000
_cell.angle_alpha   90.00
_cell.angle_beta   90.00
_cell.angle_gamma   90.00
#
_symmetry.space_group_name_H-M   'P 1'
#
loop_
_entity.id
_entity.type
_entity.pdbx_description
1 polymer ?
#
loop_
_entity_poly.entity_id
_entity_poly.type
_entity_poly.pdbx_seq_one_letter_code
_entity_poly.pdbx_strand_id
1 'polypeptide(L)'
;SKRERLQIARERAKLEKQLGSISDLNRLPAALFIVDISKEHIAVAEAKKLNIPTFAIVDTNSNPNLVDFAIPANDDASKSIDTILKYITAAVEEGLSERKFEKEKQIEEQEEEERKEREVVKSKTLEQFEEEENESANKPKKVLAKTARKRIVKKD
;
A
#
# COMPACT_ATOMS: atom_id res chain seq x y z
N SER A 1 -3.68 -2.23 43.68
CA SER A 1 -4.54 -3.00 44.63
C SER A 1 -5.24 -4.18 43.92
N LYS A 2 -5.63 -5.28 44.60
CA LYS A 2 -6.40 -6.38 43.97
C LYS A 2 -7.72 -5.89 43.34
N ARG A 3 -8.33 -4.85 43.95
CA ARG A 3 -9.53 -4.17 43.44
C ARG A 3 -9.30 -3.42 42.15
N GLU A 4 -8.19 -2.69 42.07
CA GLU A 4 -7.78 -1.91 40.89
C GLU A 4 -7.47 -2.83 39.71
N ARG A 5 -6.77 -3.94 39.93
CA ARG A 5 -6.54 -4.96 38.88
C ARG A 5 -7.86 -5.52 38.34
N LEU A 6 -8.86 -5.72 39.20
CA LEU A 6 -10.19 -6.19 38.78
C LEU A 6 -10.95 -5.12 37.99
N GLN A 7 -10.88 -3.84 38.39
CA GLN A 7 -11.50 -2.74 37.65
C GLN A 7 -10.89 -2.61 36.25
N ILE A 8 -9.55 -2.59 36.15
CA ILE A 8 -8.83 -2.52 34.87
C ILE A 8 -9.18 -3.72 33.99
N ALA A 9 -9.27 -4.94 34.54
CA ALA A 9 -9.64 -6.11 33.77
C ALA A 9 -11.07 -6.02 33.19
N ARG A 10 -12.03 -5.52 33.95
CA ARG A 10 -13.42 -5.30 33.49
C ARG A 10 -13.50 -4.22 32.43
N GLU A 11 -12.77 -3.13 32.63
CA GLU A 11 -12.71 -2.03 31.68
C GLU A 11 -12.08 -2.47 30.36
N ARG A 12 -10.95 -3.19 30.42
CA ARG A 12 -10.33 -3.80 29.23
C ARG A 12 -11.29 -4.72 28.49
N ALA A 13 -11.98 -5.62 29.19
CA ALA A 13 -12.95 -6.53 28.56
C ALA A 13 -14.13 -5.78 27.91
N LYS A 14 -14.57 -4.67 28.52
CA LYS A 14 -15.61 -3.82 27.95
C LYS A 14 -15.13 -3.12 26.68
N LEU A 15 -13.95 -2.51 26.73
CA LEU A 15 -13.35 -1.82 25.59
C LEU A 15 -13.08 -2.78 24.43
N GLU A 16 -12.54 -3.97 24.72
CA GLU A 16 -12.30 -5.02 23.73
C GLU A 16 -13.60 -5.42 23.01
N LYS A 17 -14.69 -5.61 23.78
CA LYS A 17 -15.99 -5.97 23.21
C LYS A 17 -16.59 -4.87 22.33
N GLN A 18 -16.36 -3.60 22.66
CA GLN A 18 -16.98 -2.46 21.98
C GLN A 18 -16.15 -1.94 20.80
N LEU A 19 -14.81 -1.98 20.92
CA LEU A 19 -13.89 -1.32 20.00
C LEU A 19 -12.84 -2.27 19.40
N GLY A 20 -12.78 -3.53 19.84
CA GLY A 20 -11.81 -4.50 19.34
C GLY A 20 -11.96 -4.79 17.84
N SER A 21 -13.16 -4.66 17.28
CA SER A 21 -13.39 -4.83 15.83
C SER A 21 -12.77 -3.73 14.97
N ILE A 22 -12.47 -2.56 15.55
CA ILE A 22 -11.90 -1.41 14.85
C ILE A 22 -10.50 -1.05 15.33
N SER A 23 -9.92 -1.81 16.27
CA SER A 23 -8.60 -1.50 16.84
C SER A 23 -7.48 -1.51 15.81
N ASP A 24 -7.64 -2.31 14.77
CA ASP A 24 -6.62 -2.52 13.73
C ASP A 24 -6.70 -1.46 12.60
N LEU A 25 -7.71 -0.58 12.64
CA LEU A 25 -7.91 0.47 11.64
C LEU A 25 -6.99 1.67 11.91
N ASN A 26 -5.90 1.78 11.15
CA ASN A 26 -4.97 2.92 11.22
C ASN A 26 -5.47 4.18 10.46
N ARG A 27 -6.45 4.02 9.58
CA ARG A 27 -7.01 5.10 8.75
C ARG A 27 -8.47 4.84 8.46
N LEU A 28 -9.16 5.87 7.96
CA LEU A 28 -10.54 5.72 7.50
C LEU A 28 -10.64 4.63 6.42
N PRO A 29 -11.69 3.80 6.45
CA PRO A 29 -11.88 2.75 5.46
C PRO A 29 -12.17 3.36 4.09
N ALA A 30 -11.72 2.67 3.04
CA ALA A 30 -11.93 3.10 1.66
C ALA A 30 -13.34 2.77 1.14
N ALA A 31 -14.01 1.81 1.76
CA ALA A 31 -15.38 1.41 1.47
C ALA A 31 -15.98 0.73 2.71
N LEU A 32 -17.30 0.73 2.83
CA LEU A 32 -18.03 0.02 3.88
C LEU A 32 -18.99 -0.99 3.28
N PHE A 33 -19.07 -2.17 3.89
CA PHE A 33 -20.08 -3.18 3.61
C PHE A 33 -21.07 -3.26 4.78
N ILE A 34 -22.35 -2.96 4.52
CA ILE A 34 -23.39 -2.82 5.55
C ILE A 34 -24.44 -3.92 5.36
N VAL A 35 -24.80 -4.59 6.45
CA VAL A 35 -25.91 -5.55 6.49
C VAL A 35 -27.08 -4.84 7.18
N ASP A 36 -28.24 -4.82 6.51
CA ASP A 36 -29.46 -4.14 6.98
C ASP A 36 -29.28 -2.62 7.16
N ILE A 37 -29.56 -1.87 6.09
CA ILE A 37 -29.49 -0.41 6.04
C ILE A 37 -30.48 0.23 7.03
N SER A 38 -31.64 -0.40 7.26
CA SER A 38 -32.69 0.14 8.11
C SER A 38 -32.28 0.10 9.59
N LYS A 39 -31.65 -0.99 10.04
CA LYS A 39 -31.07 -1.09 11.38
C LYS A 39 -29.82 -0.21 11.51
N GLU A 40 -28.93 -0.23 10.52
CA GLU A 40 -27.63 0.47 10.55
C GLU A 40 -27.63 1.88 9.91
N HIS A 41 -28.75 2.60 10.04
CA HIS A 41 -28.92 3.94 9.46
C HIS A 41 -27.87 4.98 9.88
N ILE A 42 -27.30 4.85 11.09
CA ILE A 42 -26.22 5.73 11.57
C ILE A 42 -24.94 5.51 10.76
N ALA A 43 -24.57 4.26 10.50
CA ALA A 43 -23.39 3.92 9.71
C ALA A 43 -23.51 4.47 8.29
N VAL A 44 -24.70 4.36 7.68
CA VAL A 44 -24.98 4.92 6.34
C VAL A 44 -24.85 6.44 6.34
N ALA A 45 -25.40 7.12 7.35
CA ALA A 45 -25.33 8.58 7.46
C ALA A 45 -23.89 9.08 7.67
N GLU A 46 -23.11 8.40 8.50
CA GLU A 46 -21.70 8.71 8.75
C GLU A 46 -20.84 8.46 7.51
N ALA A 47 -21.05 7.33 6.82
CA ALA A 47 -20.36 7.00 5.57
C ALA A 47 -20.61 8.08 4.50
N LYS A 48 -21.87 8.49 4.33
CA LYS A 48 -22.26 9.55 3.40
C LYS A 48 -21.63 10.89 3.75
N LYS A 49 -21.53 11.22 5.04
CA LYS A 49 -20.89 12.45 5.52
C LYS A 49 -19.38 12.46 5.30
N LEU A 50 -18.74 11.30 5.40
CA LEU A 50 -17.30 11.12 5.19
C LEU A 50 -16.94 10.80 3.73
N ASN A 51 -17.92 10.79 2.82
CA ASN A 51 -17.74 10.42 1.41
C ASN A 51 -17.11 9.04 1.21
N ILE A 52 -17.45 8.09 2.09
CA ILE A 52 -17.01 6.70 1.98
C ILE A 52 -18.04 5.94 1.14
N PRO A 53 -17.65 5.26 0.06
CA PRO A 53 -18.56 4.47 -0.76
C PRO A 53 -19.14 3.28 0.02
N THR A 54 -20.43 3.05 -0.15
CA THR A 54 -21.22 2.08 0.61
C THR A 54 -21.75 0.97 -0.28
N PHE A 55 -21.47 -0.26 0.14
CA PHE A 55 -22.04 -1.49 -0.39
C PHE A 55 -22.97 -2.06 0.67
N ALA A 56 -24.18 -2.47 0.32
CA ALA A 56 -25.10 -2.98 1.34
C ALA A 56 -26.10 -4.00 0.82
N ILE A 57 -26.51 -4.90 1.72
CA ILE A 57 -27.65 -5.79 1.49
C ILE A 57 -28.93 -5.00 1.74
N VAL A 58 -29.85 -5.05 0.78
CA VAL A 58 -31.12 -4.34 0.83
C VAL A 58 -32.25 -5.35 0.72
N ASP A 59 -33.05 -5.45 1.78
CA ASP A 59 -34.31 -6.18 1.74
C ASP A 59 -35.50 -5.26 1.40
N THR A 60 -36.68 -5.85 1.22
CA THR A 60 -37.94 -5.19 0.83
C THR A 60 -38.37 -4.02 1.71
N ASN A 61 -37.91 -3.96 2.95
CA ASN A 61 -38.22 -2.89 3.91
C ASN A 61 -37.26 -1.69 3.83
N SER A 62 -36.20 -1.76 3.04
CA SER A 62 -35.09 -0.81 3.02
C SER A 62 -35.06 -0.01 1.70
N ASN A 63 -34.61 1.25 1.76
CA ASN A 63 -34.53 2.11 0.57
C ASN A 63 -33.15 1.97 -0.11
N PRO A 64 -33.06 1.42 -1.34
CA PRO A 64 -31.79 1.19 -2.02
C PRO A 64 -31.07 2.48 -2.42
N ASN A 65 -31.77 3.62 -2.48
CA ASN A 65 -31.17 4.91 -2.84
C ASN A 65 -30.30 5.53 -1.72
N LEU A 66 -30.27 4.91 -0.54
CA LEU A 66 -29.47 5.38 0.59
C LEU A 66 -28.00 4.92 0.50
N VAL A 67 -27.70 3.96 -0.36
CA VAL A 67 -26.37 3.37 -0.54
C VAL A 67 -25.95 3.45 -2.00
N ASP A 68 -24.64 3.40 -2.24
CA ASP A 68 -24.09 3.53 -3.59
C ASP A 68 -24.24 2.24 -4.40
N PHE A 69 -24.02 1.10 -3.74
CA PHE A 69 -24.10 -0.23 -4.35
C PHE A 69 -25.03 -1.15 -3.54
N ALA A 70 -26.29 -1.18 -3.94
CA ALA A 70 -27.32 -2.01 -3.32
C ALA A 70 -27.30 -3.45 -3.87
N ILE A 71 -27.28 -4.44 -2.97
CA ILE A 71 -27.41 -5.86 -3.28
C ILE A 71 -28.79 -6.33 -2.79
N PRO A 72 -29.76 -6.57 -3.69
CA PRO A 72 -31.09 -7.01 -3.28
C PRO A 72 -31.03 -8.44 -2.74
N ALA A 73 -31.29 -8.62 -1.45
CA ALA A 73 -31.26 -9.91 -0.78
C ALA A 73 -31.94 -9.85 0.60
N ASN A 74 -32.27 -11.03 1.13
CA ASN A 74 -32.80 -11.16 2.48
C ASN A 74 -31.67 -10.99 3.51
N ASP A 75 -31.76 -9.97 4.36
CA ASP A 75 -30.79 -9.64 5.41
C ASP A 75 -31.12 -10.28 6.78
N ASP A 76 -32.33 -10.78 7.00
CA ASP A 76 -32.69 -11.47 8.24
C ASP A 76 -32.18 -12.93 8.28
N ALA A 77 -31.93 -13.54 7.11
CA ALA A 77 -31.51 -14.92 7.01
C ALA A 77 -29.98 -15.07 7.10
N SER A 78 -29.47 -15.72 8.16
CA SER A 78 -28.03 -15.94 8.32
C SER A 78 -27.38 -16.68 7.16
N LYS A 79 -28.09 -17.62 6.52
CA LYS A 79 -27.59 -18.34 5.32
C LYS A 79 -27.43 -17.43 4.11
N SER A 80 -28.34 -16.45 3.96
CA SER A 80 -28.30 -15.47 2.88
C SER A 80 -27.09 -14.57 3.06
N ILE A 81 -26.94 -13.98 4.26
CA ILE A 81 -25.79 -13.16 4.63
C ILE A 81 -24.47 -13.92 4.44
N ASP A 82 -24.36 -15.13 4.99
CA ASP A 82 -23.15 -15.97 4.89
C ASP A 82 -22.77 -16.27 3.42
N THR A 83 -23.77 -16.55 2.58
CA THR A 83 -23.53 -16.79 1.15
C THR A 83 -22.99 -15.54 0.46
N ILE A 84 -23.62 -14.38 0.69
CA ILE A 84 -23.21 -13.11 0.09
C ILE A 84 -21.80 -12.72 0.56
N LEU A 85 -21.54 -12.81 1.86
CA LEU A 85 -20.24 -12.49 2.44
C LEU A 85 -19.14 -13.37 1.85
N LYS A 86 -19.38 -14.68 1.65
CA LYS A 86 -18.38 -15.56 1.01
C LYS A 86 -17.96 -15.10 -0.38
N TYR A 87 -18.91 -14.70 -1.22
CA TYR A 87 -18.59 -14.19 -2.55
C TYR A 87 -17.83 -12.87 -2.49
N ILE A 88 -18.22 -11.97 -1.59
CA ILE A 88 -17.57 -10.67 -1.42
C ILE A 88 -16.16 -10.83 -0.87
N THR A 89 -15.96 -11.67 0.14
CA THR A 89 -14.62 -11.94 0.70
C THR A 89 -13.71 -12.57 -0.34
N ALA A 90 -14.23 -13.52 -1.14
CA ALA A 90 -13.47 -14.12 -2.23
C ALA A 90 -13.04 -13.07 -3.28
N ALA A 91 -13.95 -12.17 -3.66
CA ALA A 91 -13.64 -11.08 -4.59
C ALA A 91 -12.62 -10.08 -4.02
N VAL A 92 -12.69 -9.78 -2.71
CA VAL A 92 -11.70 -8.92 -2.04
C VAL A 92 -10.34 -9.60 -1.98
N GLU A 93 -10.28 -10.90 -1.69
CA GLU A 93 -9.03 -11.68 -1.70
C GLU A 93 -8.40 -11.72 -3.09
N GLU A 94 -9.20 -11.94 -4.13
CA GLU A 94 -8.77 -11.90 -5.53
C GLU A 94 -8.17 -10.52 -5.88
N GLY A 95 -8.90 -9.43 -5.62
CA GLY A 95 -8.40 -8.08 -5.90
C GLY A 95 -7.16 -7.70 -5.07
N LEU A 96 -7.01 -8.23 -3.86
CA LEU A 96 -5.79 -8.06 -3.07
C LEU A 96 -4.62 -8.84 -3.65
N SER A 97 -4.85 -10.01 -4.23
CA SER A 97 -3.83 -10.84 -4.87
C SER A 97 -3.33 -10.22 -6.18
N GLU A 98 -4.24 -9.74 -7.02
CA GLU A 98 -3.92 -9.05 -8.28
C GLU A 98 -3.09 -7.80 -8.00
N ARG A 99 -3.51 -6.99 -7.01
CA ARG A 99 -2.76 -5.80 -6.62
C ARG A 99 -1.34 -6.09 -6.15
N LYS A 100 -1.10 -7.25 -5.52
CA LYS A 100 0.26 -7.66 -5.11
C LYS A 100 1.09 -8.01 -6.34
N PHE A 101 0.52 -8.83 -7.24
CA PHE A 101 1.18 -9.24 -8.47
C PHE A 101 1.54 -8.05 -9.37
N GLU A 102 0.61 -7.09 -9.55
CA GLU A 102 0.87 -5.87 -10.31
C GLU A 102 2.01 -5.04 -9.72
N LYS A 103 2.07 -4.93 -8.38
CA LYS A 103 3.16 -4.21 -7.72
C LYS A 103 4.50 -4.90 -7.90
N GLU A 104 4.55 -6.22 -7.76
CA GLU A 104 5.77 -7.01 -7.96
C GLU A 104 6.28 -6.85 -9.40
N LYS A 105 5.36 -6.93 -10.38
CA LYS A 105 5.70 -6.71 -11.79
C LYS A 105 6.20 -5.29 -12.07
N GLN A 106 5.57 -4.27 -11.49
CA GLN A 106 6.02 -2.88 -11.62
C GLN A 106 7.42 -2.67 -11.01
N ILE A 107 7.73 -3.34 -9.90
CA ILE A 107 9.06 -3.28 -9.29
C ILE A 107 10.09 -3.97 -10.20
N GLU A 108 9.78 -5.15 -10.73
CA GLU A 108 10.67 -5.84 -11.67
C GLU A 108 10.93 -5.03 -12.94
N GLU A 109 9.89 -4.42 -13.53
CA GLU A 109 10.01 -3.56 -14.72
C GLU A 109 10.88 -2.33 -14.42
N GLN A 110 10.71 -1.69 -13.25
CA GLN A 110 11.54 -0.56 -12.82
C GLN A 110 13.00 -0.96 -12.57
N GLU A 111 13.25 -2.11 -11.95
CA GLU A 111 14.60 -2.63 -11.73
C GLU A 111 15.29 -2.98 -13.06
N GLU A 112 14.55 -3.50 -14.04
CA GLU A 112 15.09 -3.82 -15.36
C GLU A 112 15.40 -2.56 -16.18
N GLU A 113 14.56 -1.52 -16.11
CA GLU A 113 14.82 -0.21 -16.70
C GLU A 113 16.03 0.47 -16.06
N GLU A 114 16.12 0.49 -14.72
CA GLU A 114 17.29 1.03 -14.02
C GLU A 114 18.58 0.28 -14.38
N ARG A 115 18.50 -1.05 -14.54
CA ARG A 115 19.66 -1.85 -14.93
C ARG A 115 20.12 -1.52 -16.36
N LYS A 116 19.18 -1.38 -17.29
CA LYS A 116 19.47 -0.96 -18.67
C LYS A 116 20.06 0.45 -18.71
N GLU A 117 19.53 1.40 -17.94
CA GLU A 117 20.12 2.73 -17.82
C GLU A 117 21.55 2.70 -17.26
N ARG A 118 21.82 1.92 -16.21
CA ARG A 118 23.18 1.79 -15.65
C ARG A 118 24.15 1.16 -16.65
N GLU A 119 23.73 0.19 -17.45
CA GLU A 119 24.55 -0.41 -18.51
C GLU A 119 24.84 0.57 -19.65
N VAL A 120 23.87 1.41 -20.04
CA VAL A 120 24.05 2.48 -21.04
C VAL A 120 24.98 3.58 -20.51
N VAL A 121 24.86 3.98 -19.25
CA VAL A 121 25.77 4.96 -18.64
C VAL A 121 27.19 4.42 -18.56
N LYS A 122 27.35 3.13 -18.18
CA LYS A 122 28.65 2.48 -18.05
C LYS A 122 29.37 2.31 -19.39
N SER A 123 28.65 1.95 -20.45
CA SER A 123 29.21 1.86 -21.81
C SER A 123 29.65 3.23 -22.33
N LYS A 124 28.82 4.27 -22.17
CA LYS A 124 29.19 5.64 -22.55
C LYS A 124 30.39 6.19 -21.77
N THR A 125 30.53 5.86 -20.47
CA THR A 125 31.71 6.27 -19.70
C THR A 125 32.96 5.55 -20.17
N LEU A 126 32.89 4.23 -20.43
CA LEU A 126 34.01 3.46 -20.98
C LEU A 126 34.45 4.00 -22.35
N GLU A 127 33.52 4.33 -23.24
CA GLU A 127 33.82 4.94 -24.54
C GLU A 127 34.50 6.32 -24.39
N GLN A 128 34.04 7.16 -23.46
CA GLN A 128 34.71 8.44 -23.16
C GLN A 128 36.12 8.26 -22.59
N PHE A 129 36.35 7.27 -21.72
CA PHE A 129 37.68 6.98 -21.20
C PHE A 129 38.62 6.45 -22.31
N GLU A 130 38.13 5.61 -23.22
CA GLU A 130 38.91 5.10 -24.36
C GLU A 130 39.22 6.19 -25.41
N GLU A 131 38.31 7.14 -25.62
CA GLU A 131 38.56 8.32 -26.48
C GLU A 131 39.61 9.27 -25.87
N GLU A 132 39.53 9.54 -24.56
CA GLU A 132 40.54 10.34 -23.85
C GLU A 132 41.92 9.67 -23.83
N GLU A 133 41.99 8.34 -23.67
CA GLU A 133 43.25 7.58 -23.71
C GLU A 133 43.87 7.59 -25.11
N ASN A 134 43.06 7.43 -26.17
CA ASN A 134 43.52 7.47 -27.55
C ASN A 134 43.95 8.88 -28.01
N GLU A 135 43.30 9.95 -27.54
CA GLU A 135 43.76 11.33 -27.77
C GLU A 135 45.08 11.63 -27.04
N SER A 136 45.31 11.03 -25.86
CA SER A 136 46.55 11.19 -25.10
C SER A 136 47.73 10.42 -25.72
N ALA A 137 47.47 9.30 -26.40
CA ALA A 137 48.48 8.47 -27.06
C ALA A 137 49.02 9.07 -28.38
N ASN A 138 48.30 10.03 -29.00
CA ASN A 138 48.67 10.61 -30.29
C ASN A 138 49.43 11.97 -30.20
N LYS A 139 49.91 12.36 -29.00
CA LYS A 139 50.82 13.52 -28.85
C LYS A 139 52.29 13.07 -28.85
N PRO A 140 53.15 13.63 -29.71
CA PRO A 140 54.55 13.22 -29.76
C PRO A 140 55.28 13.65 -28.48
N LYS A 141 56.02 12.70 -27.88
CA LYS A 141 56.92 12.96 -26.74
C LYS A 141 57.94 14.04 -27.09
N LYS A 142 57.81 15.23 -26.50
CA LYS A 142 58.92 16.17 -26.31
C LYS A 142 59.05 16.56 -24.84
N VAL A 143 60.06 15.93 -24.21
CA VAL A 143 61.01 16.44 -23.23
C VAL A 143 60.52 17.56 -22.29
N LEU A 144 60.42 17.29 -20.98
CA LEU A 144 61.36 17.85 -19.99
C LEU A 144 61.13 17.28 -18.59
N ALA A 145 62.24 16.86 -17.97
CA ALA A 145 62.37 16.53 -16.57
C ALA A 145 62.21 17.77 -15.66
N LYS A 146 62.00 17.48 -14.36
CA LYS A 146 61.83 18.37 -13.18
C LYS A 146 60.35 18.67 -12.91
N THR A 147 59.73 18.17 -11.84
CA THR A 147 60.14 18.42 -10.45
C THR A 147 59.52 17.38 -9.52
N ALA A 148 60.35 16.49 -8.98
CA ALA A 148 60.01 15.78 -7.75
C ALA A 148 60.15 16.77 -6.58
N ARG A 149 59.09 16.94 -5.78
CA ARG A 149 59.08 16.85 -4.30
C ARG A 149 57.82 17.51 -3.72
N LYS A 150 57.21 16.75 -2.79
CA LYS A 150 56.48 17.21 -1.59
C LYS A 150 54.95 17.38 -1.70
N ARG A 151 54.22 16.30 -1.37
CA ARG A 151 53.40 16.21 -0.14
C ARG A 151 52.72 14.85 -0.01
N ILE A 152 53.36 13.99 0.75
CA ILE A 152 52.70 12.96 1.56
C ILE A 152 52.12 13.68 2.80
N VAL A 153 51.01 13.14 3.31
CA VAL A 153 50.37 13.30 4.64
C VAL A 153 49.19 14.28 4.77
N LYS A 154 47.99 13.69 4.86
CA LYS A 154 46.91 13.77 5.90
C LYS A 154 45.57 13.58 5.18
N LYS A 155 44.85 12.46 5.26
CA LYS A 155 44.23 11.79 6.43
C LYS A 155 43.47 12.79 7.30
N ASP A 156 42.17 12.91 7.03
CA ASP A 156 41.05 12.70 7.97
C ASP A 156 39.82 12.28 7.14
#